data_AF-A0A939LRU3-F1
#
_entry.id   AF-A0A939LRU3-F1
#
_cell.length_a   1.000
_cell.length_b   1.000
_cell.length_c   1.000
_cell.angle_alpha   90.00
_cell.angle_beta   90.00
_cell.angle_gamma   90.00
#
_symmetry.space_group_name_H-M   'P 1'
#
loop_
_entity.id
_entity.type
_entity.pdbx_description
1 polymer ?
#
loop_
_entity_poly.entity_id
_entity_poly.type
_entity_poly.pdbx_seq_one_letter_code
_entity_poly.pdbx_strand_id
1 'polypeptide(L)'
;MSAAPRRPVAPVVLRVALVLVLLEAAVLTALSLWWLVVLVGEGSRVLAVALFLLLFGLGVAAVLVAAARALLAGSRRARGPVITWQLLQGATAVTLLQGGIAWGWPLLALAAAILVLLMTRPVVAHTTHEVVADPEPV
;
A
#
# COMPACT_ATOMS: atom_id res chain seq x y z
N MET A 1 -39.28 -8.14 16.17
CA MET A 1 -37.98 -8.81 16.35
C MET A 1 -37.03 -8.23 15.30
N SER A 2 -36.33 -7.15 15.64
CA SER A 2 -35.53 -6.37 14.68
C SER A 2 -34.27 -7.15 14.30
N ALA A 3 -34.10 -7.46 13.03
CA ALA A 3 -32.89 -8.09 12.52
C ALA A 3 -31.71 -7.12 12.71
N ALA A 4 -30.74 -7.50 13.55
CA ALA A 4 -29.52 -6.73 13.72
C ALA A 4 -28.80 -6.63 12.36
N PRO A 5 -28.37 -5.44 11.91
CA PRO A 5 -27.65 -5.29 10.65
C PRO A 5 -26.36 -6.11 10.74
N ARG A 6 -26.26 -7.18 9.94
CA ARG A 6 -25.05 -7.99 9.84
C ARG A 6 -23.96 -7.09 9.25
N ARG A 7 -22.92 -6.76 10.02
CA ARG A 7 -21.76 -6.05 9.49
C ARG A 7 -21.21 -6.83 8.30
N PRO A 8 -21.06 -6.24 7.11
CA PRO A 8 -20.44 -6.90 5.98
C PRO A 8 -19.05 -7.37 6.41
N VAL A 9 -18.82 -8.68 6.37
CA VAL A 9 -17.50 -9.24 6.66
C VAL A 9 -16.62 -8.87 5.47
N ALA A 10 -15.60 -8.03 5.71
CA ALA A 10 -14.65 -7.64 4.66
C ALA A 10 -14.11 -8.90 3.96
N PRO A 11 -14.13 -8.96 2.61
CA PRO A 11 -13.75 -10.15 1.86
C PRO A 11 -12.30 -10.52 2.17
N VAL A 12 -12.01 -11.82 2.28
CA VAL A 12 -10.67 -12.34 2.64
C VAL A 12 -9.57 -11.75 1.76
N VAL A 13 -9.86 -11.57 0.46
CA VAL A 13 -8.94 -10.95 -0.51
C VAL A 13 -8.56 -9.52 -0.14
N LEU A 14 -9.51 -8.71 0.37
CA LEU A 14 -9.23 -7.36 0.86
C LEU A 14 -8.34 -7.42 2.10
N ARG A 15 -8.60 -8.35 3.03
CA ARG A 15 -7.75 -8.52 4.22
C ARG A 15 -6.31 -8.88 3.86
N VAL A 16 -6.12 -9.79 2.92
CA VAL A 16 -4.78 -10.17 2.43
C VAL A 16 -4.07 -8.96 1.83
N ALA A 17 -4.75 -8.20 0.95
CA ALA A 17 -4.17 -6.99 0.36
C ALA A 17 -3.77 -5.96 1.43
N LEU A 18 -4.62 -5.75 2.44
CA LEU A 18 -4.34 -4.84 3.55
C LEU A 18 -3.15 -5.30 4.38
N VAL A 19 -3.07 -6.59 4.71
CA VAL A 19 -1.94 -7.15 5.45
C VAL A 19 -0.64 -6.95 4.67
N LEU A 20 -0.62 -7.23 3.37
CA LEU A 20 0.56 -7.02 2.53
C LEU A 20 0.99 -5.54 2.49
N VAL A 21 0.05 -4.61 2.29
CA VAL A 21 0.34 -3.17 2.27
C VAL A 21 0.84 -2.67 3.63
N LEU A 22 0.29 -3.18 4.74
CA LEU A 22 0.77 -2.82 6.08
C LEU A 22 2.14 -3.41 6.39
N LEU A 23 2.43 -4.63 5.91
CA LEU A 23 3.76 -5.22 5.99
C LEU A 23 4.78 -4.40 5.20
N GLU A 24 4.44 -3.93 4.00
CA GLU A 24 5.29 -3.02 3.23
C GLU A 24 5.57 -1.73 4.00
N ALA A 25 4.54 -1.10 4.57
CA ALA A 25 4.70 0.11 5.36
C ALA A 25 5.64 -0.12 6.57
N ALA A 26 5.53 -1.28 7.22
CA ALA A 26 6.40 -1.66 8.33
C ALA A 26 7.85 -1.87 7.87
N VAL A 27 8.06 -2.59 6.76
CA VAL A 27 9.39 -2.81 6.17
C VAL A 27 10.03 -1.49 5.74
N LEU A 28 9.28 -0.61 5.07
CA LEU A 28 9.77 0.71 4.69
C LEU A 28 10.19 1.53 5.91
N THR A 29 9.37 1.53 6.96
CA THR A 29 9.69 2.22 8.21
C THR A 29 10.97 1.66 8.84
N ALA A 30 11.09 0.33 8.92
CA ALA A 30 12.27 -0.33 9.48
C ALA A 30 13.54 -0.03 8.68
N LEU A 31 13.47 -0.09 7.34
CA LEU A 31 14.59 0.21 6.46
C LEU A 31 14.99 1.69 6.56
N SER A 32 14.03 2.61 6.58
CA SER A 32 14.29 4.03 6.75
C SER A 32 14.98 4.34 8.09
N LEU A 33 14.52 3.74 9.19
CA LEU A 33 15.14 3.90 10.50
C LEU A 33 16.52 3.25 10.59
N TRP A 34 16.68 2.04 10.04
CA TRP A 34 17.98 1.36 9.98
C TRP A 34 19.01 2.20 9.22
N TRP A 35 18.62 2.79 8.09
CA TRP A 35 19.49 3.65 7.29
C TRP A 35 19.94 4.89 8.06
N LEU A 36 19.05 5.50 8.86
CA LEU A 36 19.41 6.60 9.74
C LEU A 36 20.51 6.19 10.74
N VAL A 37 20.37 5.01 11.38
CA VAL A 37 21.35 4.51 12.36
C VAL A 37 22.72 4.29 11.69
N VAL A 38 22.74 3.66 10.52
CA VAL A 38 23.97 3.42 9.75
C VAL A 38 24.68 4.73 9.42
N LEU A 39 23.94 5.72 8.90
CA LEU A 39 24.54 6.98 8.43
C LEU A 39 25.00 7.91 9.55
N VAL A 40 24.37 7.86 10.72
CA VAL A 40 24.86 8.57 11.91
C VAL A 40 26.19 7.97 12.39
N GLY A 41 26.43 6.67 12.16
CA GLY A 41 27.69 6.01 12.51
C GLY A 41 28.85 6.27 11.54
N GLU A 42 28.60 6.47 10.25
CA GLU A 42 29.64 6.52 9.19
C GLU A 42 30.16 7.92 8.83
N GLY A 43 29.49 9.00 9.26
CA GLY A 43 29.96 10.37 9.03
C GLY A 43 29.50 11.00 7.69
N SER A 44 29.29 12.31 7.72
CA SER A 44 28.17 13.03 7.08
C SER A 44 28.29 13.39 5.59
N ARG A 45 28.92 12.59 4.73
CA ARG A 45 29.07 13.02 3.31
C ARG A 45 27.77 13.01 2.50
N VAL A 46 26.70 12.38 3.01
CA VAL A 46 25.40 12.26 2.31
C VAL A 46 24.17 12.47 3.22
N LEU A 47 24.33 13.22 4.33
CA LEU A 47 23.27 13.42 5.34
C LEU A 47 21.94 13.93 4.75
N ALA A 48 21.98 14.84 3.77
CA ALA A 48 20.78 15.35 3.12
C ALA A 48 19.97 14.26 2.39
N VAL A 49 20.64 13.37 1.67
CA VAL A 49 20.00 12.24 0.98
C VAL A 49 19.44 11.24 2.00
N ALA A 50 20.17 11.01 3.09
CA ALA A 50 19.72 10.15 4.20
C ALA A 50 18.39 10.63 4.79
N LEU A 51 18.34 11.92 5.16
CA LEU A 51 17.17 12.54 5.76
C LEU A 51 16.01 12.58 4.77
N PHE A 52 16.29 12.86 3.49
CA PHE A 52 15.29 12.78 2.45
C PHE A 52 14.68 11.38 2.34
N LEU A 53 15.50 10.33 2.23
CA LEU A 53 15.02 8.94 2.12
C LEU A 53 14.30 8.47 3.38
N LEU A 54 14.74 8.90 4.56
CA LEU A 54 14.05 8.66 5.83
C LEU A 54 12.65 9.27 5.81
N LEU A 55 12.55 10.58 5.57
CA LEU A 55 11.27 11.29 5.58
C LEU A 55 10.35 10.82 4.45
N PHE A 56 10.90 10.55 3.28
CA PHE A 56 10.16 10.01 2.15
C PHE A 56 9.60 8.62 2.46
N GLY A 57 10.43 7.70 2.97
CA GLY A 57 9.98 6.35 3.33
C GLY A 57 8.91 6.36 4.43
N LEU A 58 9.09 7.19 5.47
CA LEU A 58 8.07 7.38 6.50
C LEU A 58 6.78 8.02 5.96
N GLY A 59 6.91 8.99 5.06
CA GLY A 59 5.77 9.63 4.40
C GLY A 59 4.95 8.65 3.57
N VAL A 60 5.62 7.82 2.77
CA VAL A 60 4.99 6.73 2.02
C VAL A 60 4.31 5.74 2.96
N ALA A 61 5.00 5.28 4.01
CA ALA A 61 4.44 4.36 4.98
C ALA A 61 3.17 4.93 5.63
N ALA A 62 3.17 6.21 6.00
CA ALA A 62 2.00 6.89 6.53
C ALA A 62 0.84 6.94 5.52
N VAL A 63 1.12 7.23 4.25
CA VAL A 63 0.13 7.22 3.16
C VAL A 63 -0.46 5.83 2.96
N LEU A 64 0.36 4.77 2.98
CA LEU A 64 -0.10 3.38 2.86
C LEU A 64 -1.00 2.97 4.03
N VAL A 65 -0.64 3.35 5.26
CA VAL A 65 -1.47 3.10 6.45
C VAL A 65 -2.80 3.86 6.36
N ALA A 66 -2.77 5.13 5.93
CA ALA A 66 -3.97 5.93 5.74
C ALA A 66 -4.89 5.34 4.65
N ALA A 67 -4.30 4.92 3.53
CA ALA A 67 -5.02 4.25 2.45
C ALA A 67 -5.62 2.91 2.90
N ALA A 68 -4.88 2.10 3.67
CA ALA A 68 -5.38 0.85 4.22
C ALA A 68 -6.60 1.08 5.15
N ARG A 69 -6.54 2.10 6.02
CA ARG A 69 -7.68 2.50 6.86
C ARG A 69 -8.87 2.98 6.03
N ALA A 70 -8.63 3.76 4.99
CA ALA A 70 -9.70 4.25 4.11
C ALA A 70 -10.32 3.15 3.24
N LEU A 71 -9.54 2.14 2.83
CA LEU A 71 -10.03 0.94 2.14
C LEU A 71 -10.89 0.08 3.08
N LEU A 72 -10.52 -0.05 4.36
CA LEU A 72 -11.35 -0.70 5.38
C LEU A 72 -12.69 0.04 5.59
N ALA A 73 -12.69 1.36 5.43
CA ALA A 73 -13.89 2.19 5.48
C ALA A 73 -14.71 2.17 4.17
N GLY A 74 -14.30 1.40 3.14
CA GLY A 74 -15.02 1.25 1.87
C GLY A 74 -14.73 2.33 0.81
N SER A 75 -13.78 3.23 1.03
CA SER A 75 -13.52 4.35 0.12
C SER A 75 -12.81 3.92 -1.17
N ARG A 76 -13.42 4.24 -2.33
CA ARG A 76 -12.79 4.04 -3.67
C ARG A 76 -11.51 4.83 -3.88
N ARG A 77 -11.44 6.05 -3.32
CA ARG A 77 -10.35 7.00 -3.58
C ARG A 77 -9.03 6.55 -2.95
N ALA A 78 -9.08 5.64 -1.96
CA ALA A 78 -7.91 5.11 -1.28
C ALA A 78 -7.04 4.19 -2.16
N ARG A 79 -7.55 3.72 -3.30
CA ARG A 79 -6.81 2.86 -4.23
C ARG A 79 -5.70 3.59 -4.97
N GLY A 80 -5.91 4.87 -5.29
CA GLY A 80 -4.97 5.67 -6.08
C GLY A 80 -3.57 5.71 -5.47
N PRO A 81 -3.42 6.12 -4.21
CA PRO A 81 -2.12 6.19 -3.55
C PRO A 81 -1.40 4.84 -3.49
N VAL A 82 -2.12 3.74 -3.22
CA VAL A 82 -1.53 2.39 -3.18
C VAL A 82 -1.02 1.99 -4.56
N ILE A 83 -1.81 2.18 -5.61
CA ILE A 83 -1.41 1.87 -7.00
C ILE A 83 -0.16 2.66 -7.39
N THR A 84 -0.16 3.97 -7.12
CA THR A 84 1.00 4.83 -7.40
C THR A 84 2.25 4.32 -6.70
N TRP A 85 2.14 3.95 -5.42
CA TRP A 85 3.28 3.37 -4.70
C TRP A 85 3.76 2.06 -5.32
N GLN A 86 2.85 1.15 -5.68
CA GLN A 86 3.25 -0.11 -6.30
C GLN A 86 3.94 0.07 -7.65
N LEU A 87 3.53 1.07 -8.44
CA LEU A 87 4.19 1.40 -9.71
C LEU A 87 5.60 1.95 -9.48
N LEU A 88 5.79 2.82 -8.49
CA LEU A 88 7.11 3.32 -8.12
C LEU A 88 8.01 2.18 -7.61
N GLN A 89 7.49 1.32 -6.72
CA GLN A 89 8.21 0.15 -6.21
C GLN A 89 8.59 -0.81 -7.34
N GLY A 90 7.67 -1.06 -8.29
CA GLY A 90 7.94 -1.88 -9.47
C GLY A 90 9.05 -1.29 -10.33
N ALA A 91 9.02 0.02 -10.59
CA ALA A 91 10.09 0.71 -11.32
C ALA A 91 11.44 0.61 -10.60
N THR A 92 11.47 0.84 -9.27
CA THR A 92 12.67 0.66 -8.45
C THR A 92 13.19 -0.77 -8.50
N ALA A 93 12.31 -1.77 -8.43
CA ALA A 93 12.66 -3.17 -8.52
C ALA A 93 13.32 -3.52 -9.86
N VAL A 94 12.79 -3.00 -10.98
CA VAL A 94 13.40 -3.16 -12.31
C VAL A 94 14.80 -2.53 -12.35
N THR A 95 14.98 -1.33 -11.80
CA THR A 95 16.30 -0.68 -11.72
C THR A 95 17.31 -1.53 -10.93
N LEU A 96 16.89 -2.13 -9.80
CA LEU A 96 17.74 -3.04 -9.02
C LEU A 96 18.16 -4.27 -9.83
N LEU A 97 17.22 -4.88 -10.56
CA LEU A 97 17.50 -6.04 -11.41
C LEU A 97 18.46 -5.71 -12.55
N GLN A 98 18.31 -4.54 -13.19
CA GLN A 98 19.25 -4.06 -14.20
C GLN A 98 20.66 -3.84 -13.62
N GLY A 99 20.76 -3.47 -12.35
CA GLY A 99 22.01 -3.40 -11.60
C GLY A 99 22.54 -4.73 -11.08
N GLY A 100 21.90 -5.87 -11.42
CA GLY A 100 22.30 -7.21 -10.96
C GLY A 100 21.93 -7.53 -9.51
N ILE A 101 21.12 -6.69 -8.85
CA ILE A 101 20.72 -6.88 -7.46
C ILE A 101 19.49 -7.80 -7.40
N ALA A 102 19.70 -9.04 -6.97
CA ALA A 102 18.66 -10.08 -6.93
C ALA A 102 17.44 -9.73 -6.06
N TRP A 103 17.59 -8.82 -5.09
CA TRP A 103 16.48 -8.31 -4.27
C TRP A 103 15.38 -7.60 -5.06
N GLY A 104 15.63 -7.21 -6.32
CA GLY A 104 14.59 -6.67 -7.18
C GLY A 104 13.47 -7.68 -7.50
N TRP A 105 13.75 -8.98 -7.55
CA TRP A 105 12.72 -10.00 -7.84
C TRP A 105 11.58 -10.05 -6.81
N PRO A 106 11.85 -10.23 -5.50
CA PRO A 106 10.79 -10.25 -4.50
C PRO A 106 10.04 -8.91 -4.41
N LEU A 107 10.71 -7.76 -4.60
CA LEU A 107 10.06 -6.44 -4.63
C LEU A 107 9.08 -6.32 -5.80
N LEU A 108 9.48 -6.77 -6.99
CA LEU A 108 8.63 -6.76 -8.18
C LEU A 108 7.44 -7.70 -8.02
N ALA A 109 7.67 -8.91 -7.49
CA ALA A 109 6.62 -9.88 -7.23
C ALA A 109 5.58 -9.36 -6.23
N LEU A 110 6.03 -8.72 -5.15
CA LEU A 110 5.15 -8.12 -4.15
C LEU A 110 4.31 -6.99 -4.74
N ALA A 111 4.93 -6.11 -5.54
CA ALA A 111 4.23 -5.02 -6.20
C ALA A 111 3.14 -5.51 -7.16
N ALA A 112 3.48 -6.50 -7.99
CA ALA A 112 2.53 -7.14 -8.89
C ALA A 112 1.39 -7.83 -8.13
N ALA A 113 1.68 -8.56 -7.06
CA ALA A 113 0.67 -9.25 -6.25
C ALA A 113 -0.34 -8.27 -5.65
N ILE A 114 0.13 -7.15 -5.07
CA ILE A 114 -0.74 -6.14 -4.47
C ILE A 114 -1.60 -5.47 -5.53
N LEU A 115 -1.03 -5.11 -6.69
CA LEU A 115 -1.78 -4.56 -7.81
C LEU A 115 -2.90 -5.49 -8.27
N VAL A 116 -2.57 -6.77 -8.50
CA VAL A 116 -3.55 -7.79 -8.90
C VAL A 116 -4.66 -7.92 -7.86
N LEU A 117 -4.29 -8.05 -6.57
CA LEU A 117 -5.26 -8.15 -5.48
C LEU A 117 -6.19 -6.94 -5.43
N LEU A 118 -5.67 -5.72 -5.63
CA LEU A 118 -6.46 -4.50 -5.63
C LEU A 118 -7.42 -4.41 -6.83
N MET A 119 -7.07 -5.04 -7.96
CA MET A 119 -7.90 -5.12 -9.16
C MET A 119 -8.97 -6.22 -9.12
N THR A 120 -8.95 -7.11 -8.12
CA THR A 120 -9.96 -8.17 -8.04
C THR A 120 -11.39 -7.63 -7.78
N ARG A 121 -12.37 -8.27 -8.41
CA ARG A 121 -13.82 -7.96 -8.31
C ARG A 121 -14.34 -7.76 -6.88
N PRO A 122 -13.93 -8.52 -5.84
CA PRO A 122 -14.44 -8.32 -4.47
C PRO A 122 -14.10 -6.94 -3.91
N VAL A 123 -12.91 -6.43 -4.19
CA VAL A 123 -12.46 -5.11 -3.72
C VAL A 123 -13.17 -4.01 -4.54
N VAL A 124 -13.46 -4.26 -5.82
CA VAL A 124 -14.23 -3.32 -6.65
C VAL A 124 -15.67 -3.26 -6.14
N ALA A 125 -16.32 -4.41 -5.94
CA ALA A 125 -17.70 -4.53 -5.50
C ALA A 125 -17.95 -3.90 -4.11
N HIS A 126 -17.05 -4.09 -3.14
CA HIS A 126 -17.15 -3.47 -1.81
C HIS A 126 -17.13 -1.94 -1.86
N THR A 127 -16.64 -1.38 -2.95
CA THR A 127 -16.52 0.07 -3.09
C THR A 127 -17.58 0.65 -4.04
N THR A 128 -18.43 -0.15 -4.73
CA THR A 128 -19.45 0.33 -5.69
C THR A 128 -20.87 0.49 -5.14
N HIS A 129 -21.14 0.13 -3.88
CA HIS A 129 -22.52 -0.08 -3.40
C HIS A 129 -23.42 1.18 -3.23
N GLU A 130 -23.02 2.35 -3.74
CA GLU A 130 -23.77 3.62 -3.57
C GLU A 130 -24.67 4.03 -4.75
N VAL A 131 -24.70 3.32 -5.90
CA VAL A 131 -25.37 3.84 -7.12
C VAL A 131 -26.71 3.16 -7.46
N VAL A 132 -27.28 2.32 -6.60
CA VAL A 132 -28.61 1.72 -6.84
C VAL A 132 -29.56 2.01 -5.67
N ALA A 133 -29.95 3.28 -5.56
CA ALA A 133 -31.17 3.77 -4.91
C ALA A 133 -31.58 4.98 -5.76
N ASP A 134 -32.68 5.03 -6.52
CA ASP A 134 -34.00 4.43 -6.41
C ASP A 134 -34.64 4.47 -7.82
N PRO A 135 -35.36 3.45 -8.34
CA PRO A 135 -36.20 3.64 -9.51
C PRO A 135 -37.40 4.53 -9.13
N GLU A 136 -37.40 5.79 -9.59
CA GLU A 136 -38.57 6.67 -9.53
C GLU A 136 -39.80 5.92 -10.08
N PRO A 137 -40.90 5.81 -9.30
CA PRO A 137 -42.13 5.18 -9.76
C PRO A 137 -42.80 6.05 -10.83
N VAL A 138 -43.33 5.36 -11.85
CA VAL A 138 -44.00 5.86 -13.07
C VAL A 138 -45.07 6.91 -12.80
#